data_AF-A0A383EJH9-F1
#
_entry.id   AF-A0A383EJH9-F1
#
_cell.length_a   1.000
_cell.length_b   1.000
_cell.length_c   1.000
_cell.angle_alpha   90.00
_cell.angle_beta   90.00
_cell.angle_gamma   90.00
#
_symmetry.space_group_name_H-M   'P 1'
#
loop_
_entity.id
_entity.type
_entity.pdbx_description
1 polymer ?
#
loop_
_entity_poly.entity_id
_entity_poly.type
_entity_poly.pdbx_seq_one_letter_code
_entity_poly.pdbx_strand_id
1 'polypeptide(L)'
;MCTPKEPHFLINNEIGKDRIPVGICSENEYLNLFLEGRGEKYRGESSVMYLMFPEIVIPKINQQFGEDCKIIIMLRNPIERAYSGFQHVKRYNVKEDCTDFKSAWNISEERYFSNPEMTPASRYKE
;
A
#
# COMPACT_ATOMS: atom_id res chain seq x y z
N MET A 1 -15.37 4.97 6.14
CA MET A 1 -13.98 4.92 5.64
C MET A 1 -13.40 6.32 5.68
N CYS A 2 -12.09 6.48 5.88
CA CYS A 2 -11.44 7.79 5.91
C CYS A 2 -11.27 8.44 4.53
N THR A 3 -10.97 9.74 4.53
CA THR A 3 -10.46 10.51 3.39
C THR A 3 -9.10 11.11 3.76
N PRO A 4 -8.00 10.82 3.06
CA PRO A 4 -7.90 10.05 1.81
C PRO A 4 -8.21 8.55 2.00
N LYS A 5 -8.61 7.89 0.91
CA LYS A 5 -9.00 6.47 0.92
C LYS A 5 -7.87 5.55 1.41
N GLU A 6 -6.63 5.89 1.08
CA GLU A 6 -5.44 5.09 1.35
C GLU A 6 -4.37 5.96 2.02
N PRO A 7 -4.41 6.12 3.36
CA PRO A 7 -3.48 6.99 4.09
C PRO A 7 -2.09 6.37 4.28
N HIS A 8 -1.95 5.05 4.17
CA HIS A 8 -0.70 4.28 4.24
C HIS A 8 0.15 4.55 5.50
N PHE A 9 -0.49 4.97 6.59
CA PHE A 9 0.15 5.44 7.82
C PHE A 9 1.14 4.43 8.42
N LEU A 10 0.79 3.14 8.48
CA LEU A 10 1.60 2.15 9.17
C LEU A 10 2.95 1.89 8.49
N ILE A 11 3.06 2.13 7.18
CA ILE A 11 4.28 1.81 6.41
C ILE A 11 5.09 3.06 6.03
N ASN A 12 4.46 4.25 5.93
CA ASN A 12 5.10 5.40 5.28
C ASN A 12 6.37 5.88 5.98
N ASN A 13 6.40 5.86 7.31
CA ASN A 13 7.59 6.20 8.09
C ASN A 13 8.73 5.16 7.97
N GLU A 14 8.42 3.91 7.63
CA GLU A 14 9.38 2.80 7.62
C GLU A 14 10.02 2.60 6.25
N ILE A 15 9.21 2.71 5.20
CA ILE A 15 9.69 2.44 3.83
C ILE A 15 10.28 3.68 3.17
N GLY A 16 10.04 4.87 3.73
CA GLY A 16 10.50 6.16 3.23
C GLY A 16 9.33 7.09 2.90
N LYS A 17 9.31 8.28 3.53
CA LYS A 17 8.18 9.22 3.51
C LYS A 17 7.77 9.70 2.11
N ASP A 18 8.73 9.72 1.18
CA ASP A 18 8.52 10.19 -0.19
C ASP A 18 8.17 9.05 -1.17
N ARG A 19 8.13 7.79 -0.71
CA ARG A 19 7.81 6.64 -1.57
C ARG A 19 6.32 6.54 -1.91
N ILE A 20 5.46 7.17 -1.11
CA ILE A 20 4.01 7.19 -1.31
C ILE A 20 3.55 8.65 -1.33
N PRO A 21 3.12 9.19 -2.49
CA PRO A 21 2.81 10.62 -2.65
C PRO A 21 1.75 11.20 -1.70
N VAL A 22 0.87 10.37 -1.16
CA VAL A 22 -0.24 10.76 -0.25
C VAL A 22 -0.16 10.09 1.12
N GLY A 23 1.01 9.57 1.49
CA GLY A 23 1.20 8.86 2.75
C GLY A 23 1.21 9.80 3.96
N ILE A 24 0.45 9.47 5.00
CA ILE A 24 0.42 10.20 6.27
C ILE A 24 1.53 9.70 7.18
N CYS A 25 2.30 10.62 7.76
CA CYS A 25 3.38 10.29 8.69
C CYS A 25 3.07 10.65 10.14
N SER A 26 2.09 11.53 10.36
CA SER A 26 1.72 12.06 11.67
C SER A 26 0.58 11.26 12.27
N GLU A 27 0.75 10.80 13.51
CA GLU A 27 -0.30 10.08 14.25
C GLU A 27 -1.53 10.96 14.46
N ASN A 28 -1.35 12.23 14.80
CA ASN A 28 -2.46 13.16 14.96
C ASN A 28 -3.24 13.36 13.66
N GLU A 29 -2.56 13.46 12.52
CA GLU A 29 -3.22 13.54 11.21
C GLU A 29 -4.01 12.26 10.91
N TYR A 30 -3.42 11.09 11.20
CA TYR A 30 -4.08 9.81 11.00
C TYR A 30 -5.34 9.66 11.87
N LEU A 31 -5.26 9.98 13.16
CA LEU A 31 -6.41 9.90 14.07
C LEU A 31 -7.52 10.89 13.67
N ASN A 32 -7.16 12.06 13.16
CA ASN A 32 -8.10 13.08 12.71
C ASN A 32 -8.95 12.61 11.51
N LEU A 33 -8.47 11.65 10.71
CA LEU A 33 -9.23 11.07 9.61
C LEU A 33 -10.55 10.41 10.02
N PHE A 34 -10.70 10.09 11.31
CA PHE A 34 -11.81 9.31 11.85
C PHE A 34 -12.74 10.15 12.75
N LEU A 35 -12.60 11.47 12.75
CA LEU A 35 -13.42 12.38 13.56
C LEU A 35 -14.87 12.44 13.07
N GLU A 36 -15.09 12.52 11.76
CA GLU A 36 -16.44 12.59 11.16
C GLU A 36 -17.27 11.34 11.51
N GLY A 37 -16.63 10.17 11.56
CA GLY A 37 -17.28 8.90 11.88
C GLY A 37 -17.40 8.59 13.37
N ARG A 38 -17.16 9.53 14.30
CA ARG A 38 -17.07 9.25 15.76
C ARG A 38 -18.29 8.52 16.34
N GLY A 39 -19.47 8.70 15.75
CA GLY A 39 -20.70 8.01 16.17
C GLY A 39 -20.87 6.59 15.61
N GLU A 40 -20.02 6.17 14.68
CA GLU A 40 -20.13 4.88 14.00
C GLU A 40 -19.51 3.75 14.81
N LYS A 41 -20.13 2.57 14.73
CA LYS A 41 -19.64 1.36 15.40
C LYS A 41 -18.25 0.95 14.93
N TYR A 42 -17.95 1.16 13.64
CA TYR A 42 -16.68 0.82 13.03
C TYR A 42 -16.13 1.99 12.22
N ARG A 43 -14.84 2.28 12.40
CA ARG A 43 -14.08 3.28 11.65
C ARG A 43 -12.83 2.59 11.13
N GLY A 44 -12.43 2.91 9.90
CA GLY A 44 -11.33 2.22 9.27
C GLY A 44 -10.88 2.86 7.96
N GLU A 45 -9.76 2.36 7.47
CA GLU A 45 -9.04 2.79 6.27
C GLU A 45 -8.78 1.60 5.34
N SER A 46 -8.31 1.86 4.11
CA SER A 46 -8.19 0.83 3.07
C SER A 46 -6.90 0.91 2.27
N SER A 47 -5.75 1.00 2.94
CA SER A 47 -4.45 1.00 2.27
C SER A 47 -4.03 -0.37 1.72
N VAL A 48 -4.05 -0.51 0.39
CA VAL A 48 -3.77 -1.81 -0.28
C VAL A 48 -2.33 -2.30 -0.07
N MET A 49 -1.39 -1.39 0.14
CA MET A 49 0.04 -1.73 0.29
C MET A 49 0.38 -2.39 1.63
N TYR A 50 -0.53 -2.39 2.62
CA TYR A 50 -0.25 -3.03 3.90
C TYR A 50 0.02 -4.52 3.79
N LEU A 51 -0.66 -5.21 2.87
CA LEU A 51 -0.46 -6.63 2.65
C LEU A 51 0.95 -6.95 2.12
N MET A 52 1.65 -5.97 1.54
CA MET A 52 3.01 -6.12 1.00
C MET A 52 4.11 -6.01 2.06
N PHE A 53 3.78 -5.52 3.27
CA PHE A 53 4.74 -5.29 4.36
C PHE A 53 4.26 -5.92 5.68
N PRO A 54 3.97 -7.24 5.72
CA PRO A 54 3.43 -7.90 6.90
C PRO A 54 4.34 -7.76 8.12
N GLU A 55 5.65 -7.76 7.94
CA GLU A 55 6.66 -7.59 8.99
C GLU A 55 6.61 -6.21 9.67
N ILE A 56 6.09 -5.20 8.98
CA ILE A 56 5.89 -3.85 9.51
C ILE A 56 4.48 -3.69 10.08
N VAL A 57 3.49 -4.11 9.32
CA VAL A 57 2.08 -3.81 9.59
C VAL A 57 1.54 -4.62 10.77
N ILE A 58 1.85 -5.93 10.85
CA ILE A 58 1.30 -6.80 11.89
C ILE A 58 1.72 -6.32 13.30
N PRO A 59 3.01 -6.04 13.59
CA PRO A 59 3.41 -5.53 14.90
C PRO A 59 2.75 -4.20 15.26
N LYS A 60 2.62 -3.28 14.29
CA LYS A 60 2.01 -1.97 14.53
C LYS A 60 0.51 -2.05 14.78
N ILE A 61 -0.22 -2.92 14.07
CA ILE A 61 -1.64 -3.15 14.35
C ILE A 61 -1.81 -3.66 15.79
N ASN A 62 -1.01 -4.66 16.18
CA ASN A 62 -1.07 -5.23 17.52
C ASN A 62 -0.74 -4.18 18.61
N GLN A 63 0.26 -3.33 18.36
CA GLN A 63 0.68 -2.31 19.33
C GLN A 63 -0.29 -1.13 19.43
N GLN A 64 -0.85 -0.67 18.30
CA GLN A 64 -1.63 0.59 18.25
C GLN A 64 -3.15 0.37 18.35
N PHE A 65 -3.67 -0.76 17.86
CA PHE A 65 -5.11 -1.00 17.77
C PHE A 65 -5.58 -2.23 18.56
N GLY A 66 -4.65 -3.08 19.02
CA GLY A 66 -4.95 -4.24 19.86
C GLY A 66 -5.65 -5.40 19.13
N GLU A 67 -5.94 -6.47 19.88
CA GLU A 67 -6.50 -7.74 19.37
C GLU A 67 -7.93 -7.63 18.81
N ASP A 68 -8.66 -6.58 19.19
CA ASP A 68 -10.02 -6.34 18.70
C ASP A 68 -10.06 -5.75 17.29
N CYS A 69 -8.93 -5.26 16.78
CA CYS A 69 -8.82 -4.73 15.43
C CYS A 69 -9.26 -5.77 14.39
N LYS A 70 -10.14 -5.36 13.46
CA LYS A 70 -10.64 -6.23 12.40
C LYS A 70 -9.92 -5.93 11.09
N ILE A 71 -9.41 -6.98 10.45
CA ILE A 71 -8.67 -6.91 9.20
C ILE A 71 -9.54 -7.53 8.10
N ILE A 72 -9.72 -6.81 6.99
CA ILE A 72 -10.40 -7.32 5.80
C ILE A 72 -9.36 -7.46 4.69
N ILE A 73 -9.20 -8.69 4.18
CA ILE A 73 -8.28 -9.01 3.07
C ILE A 73 -9.12 -9.52 1.90
N MET A 74 -8.91 -8.93 0.72
CA MET A 74 -9.51 -9.38 -0.53
C MET A 74 -8.42 -9.91 -1.45
N LEU A 75 -8.52 -11.18 -1.83
CA LEU A 75 -7.59 -11.84 -2.73
C LEU A 75 -8.26 -12.10 -4.10
N ARG A 76 -7.44 -12.16 -5.15
CA ARG A 76 -7.82 -12.57 -6.51
C ARG A 76 -6.72 -13.45 -7.10
N ASN A 77 -6.96 -14.02 -8.28
CA ASN A 77 -5.95 -14.82 -8.98
C ASN A 77 -4.61 -14.03 -9.06
N PRO A 78 -3.48 -14.60 -8.61
CA PRO A 78 -2.22 -13.88 -8.51
C PRO A 78 -1.67 -13.42 -9.86
N ILE A 79 -1.93 -14.18 -10.94
CA ILE A 79 -1.52 -13.82 -12.30
C ILE A 79 -2.32 -12.62 -12.78
N GLU A 80 -3.65 -12.66 -12.62
CA GLU A 80 -4.52 -11.53 -12.96
C GLU A 80 -4.20 -10.30 -12.10
N ARG A 81 -3.82 -10.51 -10.83
CA ARG A 81 -3.40 -9.44 -9.93
C ARG A 81 -2.18 -8.70 -10.44
N ALA A 82 -1.14 -9.46 -10.77
CA ALA A 82 0.10 -8.90 -11.28
C ALA A 82 -0.11 -8.19 -12.63
N TYR A 83 -0.86 -8.79 -13.55
CA TYR A 83 -1.15 -8.17 -14.84
C TYR A 83 -1.92 -6.86 -14.70
N SER A 84 -2.95 -6.84 -13.84
CA SER A 84 -3.70 -5.62 -13.57
C SER A 84 -2.86 -4.55 -12.86
N GLY A 85 -1.92 -4.94 -11.98
CA GLY A 85 -0.94 -4.04 -11.38
C GLY A 85 -0.03 -3.40 -12.44
N PHE A 86 0.51 -4.20 -13.36
CA PHE A 86 1.29 -3.70 -14.49
C PHE A 86 0.51 -2.70 -15.35
N GLN A 87 -0.73 -3.00 -15.71
CA GLN A 87 -1.56 -2.07 -16.50
C GLN A 87 -1.84 -0.76 -15.75
N HIS A 88 -2.05 -0.82 -14.43
CA HIS A 88 -2.25 0.37 -13.60
C HIS A 88 -0.98 1.23 -13.56
N VAL A 89 0.17 0.63 -13.28
CA VAL A 89 1.45 1.35 -13.21
C VAL A 89 1.82 1.91 -14.58
N LYS A 90 1.69 1.15 -15.67
CA LYS A 90 1.93 1.66 -17.03
C LYS A 90 1.07 2.88 -17.40
N ARG A 91 -0.14 2.98 -16.85
CA ARG A 91 -1.04 4.10 -17.09
C ARG A 91 -0.70 5.35 -16.27
N TYR A 92 -0.29 5.17 -15.01
CA TYR A 92 -0.21 6.28 -14.04
C TYR A 92 1.20 6.57 -13.52
N ASN A 93 2.14 5.65 -13.68
CA ASN A 93 3.53 5.82 -13.29
C ASN A 93 4.40 5.86 -14.55
N VAL A 94 4.86 7.06 -14.88
CA VAL A 94 5.69 7.34 -16.06
C VAL A 94 7.03 6.59 -16.07
N LYS A 95 7.42 5.95 -14.97
CA LYS A 95 8.68 5.21 -14.84
C LYS A 95 8.58 3.74 -15.27
N GLU A 96 7.38 3.24 -15.56
CA GLU A 96 7.23 1.91 -16.18
C GLU A 96 7.59 2.00 -17.66
N ASP A 97 8.81 1.58 -17.97
CA ASP A 97 9.42 1.59 -19.29
C ASP A 97 9.23 0.27 -20.06
N CYS A 98 8.77 -0.80 -19.40
CA CYS A 98 8.53 -2.07 -20.07
C CYS A 98 7.29 -1.99 -20.97
N THR A 99 7.47 -2.42 -22.22
CA THR A 99 6.40 -2.39 -23.21
C THR A 99 5.38 -3.52 -22.98
N ASP A 100 5.80 -4.65 -22.42
CA ASP A 100 4.98 -5.84 -22.16
C ASP A 100 5.12 -6.37 -20.73
N PHE A 101 4.11 -7.12 -20.28
CA PHE A 101 4.03 -7.67 -18.94
C PHE A 101 5.12 -8.70 -18.63
N LYS A 102 5.53 -9.52 -19.60
CA LYS A 102 6.50 -10.59 -19.36
C LYS A 102 7.88 -10.01 -19.07
N SER A 103 8.28 -8.98 -19.82
CA SER A 103 9.52 -8.23 -19.56
C SER A 103 9.48 -7.56 -18.18
N ALA A 104 8.39 -6.86 -17.88
CA ALA A 104 8.19 -6.21 -16.59
C ALA A 104 8.22 -7.19 -15.41
N TRP A 105 7.62 -8.38 -15.58
CA TRP A 105 7.61 -9.46 -14.60
C TRP A 105 9.02 -10.00 -14.31
N ASN A 106 9.83 -10.20 -15.36
CA ASN A 106 11.17 -10.79 -15.22
C ASN A 106 12.13 -9.89 -14.43
N ILE A 107 12.02 -8.57 -14.60
CA ILE A 107 12.88 -7.59 -13.91
C ILE A 107 12.27 -7.03 -12.62
N SER A 108 11.01 -7.39 -12.30
CA SER A 108 10.22 -6.79 -11.22
C SER A 108 10.97 -6.65 -9.90
N GLU A 109 11.55 -7.74 -9.41
CA GLU A 109 12.24 -7.76 -8.11
C GLU A 109 13.52 -6.92 -8.15
N GLU A 110 14.39 -7.17 -9.13
CA GLU A 110 15.65 -6.43 -9.29
C GLU A 110 15.39 -4.93 -9.40
N ARG A 111 14.44 -4.53 -10.24
CA ARG A 111 14.07 -3.13 -10.47
C ARG A 111 13.51 -2.47 -9.20
N TYR A 112 12.68 -3.17 -8.42
CA TYR A 112 12.13 -2.65 -7.17
C TYR A 112 13.23 -2.36 -6.13
N PHE A 113 14.23 -3.24 -6.01
CA PHE A 113 15.30 -3.08 -5.01
C PHE A 113 16.47 -2.19 -5.48
N SER A 114 16.71 -2.08 -6.79
CA SER A 114 17.81 -1.29 -7.35
C SER A 114 17.42 0.15 -7.69
N ASN A 115 16.14 0.42 -7.98
CA ASN A 115 15.67 1.74 -8.38
C ASN A 115 14.77 2.37 -7.30
N PRO A 116 15.27 3.36 -6.52
CA PRO A 116 14.53 3.98 -5.42
C PRO A 116 13.26 4.72 -5.90
N GLU A 117 13.22 5.07 -7.18
CA GLU A 117 12.10 5.75 -7.81
C GLU A 117 10.89 4.83 -8.07
N MET A 118 11.07 3.50 -7.89
CA MET A 118 10.02 2.51 -8.04
C MET A 118 9.20 2.38 -6.76
N THR A 119 7.88 2.51 -6.91
CA THR A 119 6.93 2.38 -5.81
C THR A 119 6.58 0.92 -5.57
N PRO A 120 6.10 0.54 -4.37
CA PRO A 120 5.65 -0.83 -4.09
C PRO A 120 4.62 -1.36 -5.10
N ALA A 121 3.75 -0.49 -5.64
CA ALA A 121 2.77 -0.86 -6.67
C ALA A 121 3.38 -1.45 -7.97
N SER A 122 4.66 -1.22 -8.22
CA SER A 122 5.38 -1.70 -9.41
C SER A 122 6.08 -3.06 -9.23
N ARG A 123 5.98 -3.65 -8.03
CA ARG A 123 6.50 -4.98 -7.72
C ARG A 123 5.46 -6.03 -8.11
N TYR A 124 5.57 -6.62 -9.31
CA TYR A 124 4.57 -7.56 -9.83
C TYR A 124 4.76 -8.98 -9.32
N LYS A 125 6.01 -9.36 -9.05
CA LYS A 125 6.45 -10.70 -8.66
C LYS A 125 6.68 -10.78 -7.14
N GLU A 126 5.59 -10.60 -6.40
CA GLU A 126 5.53 -10.71 -4.94
C GLU A 126 5.20 -12.14 -4.49
#